data_AF-A0A7S3HUK4-F1
#
_entry.id   AF-A0A7S3HUK4-F1
#
_cell.length_a   1.000
_cell.length_b   1.000
_cell.length_c   1.000
_cell.angle_alpha   90.00
_cell.angle_beta   90.00
_cell.angle_gamma   90.00
#
_symmetry.space_group_name_H-M   'P 1'
#
loop_
_entity.id
_entity.type
_entity.pdbx_description
1 polymer ?
#
loop_
_entity_poly.entity_id
_entity_poly.type
_entity_poly.pdbx_seq_one_letter_code
_entity_poly.pdbx_strand_id
1 'polypeptide(L)'
;ALCTDPKRSFSMKKIVIFSAMAAIATMASAQEQGRVLSATPIVQQVGIPQQVCGNETVYNGNRTTGTGAVIGAIAGGAVGNSIGKGSGRAAATAIGVLGGAVVGNQIEGNGQPQYQNVQRCTTETYYENRTVGYNVVYEYAGRQYTTRTQNDPGRWIPVNVQPAGQTYSTQPDPYAA
;
A
#
# COMPACT_ATOMS: atom_id res chain seq x y z
N ALA A 1 16.42 83.58 -23.29
CA ALA A 1 17.71 83.53 -22.60
C ALA A 1 17.68 82.33 -21.66
N LEU A 2 18.51 81.32 -21.95
CA LEU A 2 18.83 80.27 -20.99
C LEU A 2 19.66 80.89 -19.86
N CYS A 3 19.35 80.53 -18.61
CA CYS A 3 20.34 80.44 -17.53
C CYS A 3 19.98 79.24 -16.66
N THR A 4 20.37 78.06 -17.13
CA THR A 4 20.76 76.94 -16.27
C THR A 4 22.11 77.27 -15.65
N ASP A 5 22.17 77.25 -14.32
CA ASP A 5 23.38 77.44 -13.52
C ASP A 5 23.41 76.37 -12.39
N PRO A 6 24.56 76.07 -11.75
CA PRO A 6 25.39 74.97 -12.23
C PRO A 6 25.68 73.89 -11.16
N LYS A 7 26.05 72.71 -11.66
CA LYS A 7 26.95 71.70 -11.06
C LYS A 7 26.85 71.45 -9.54
N ARG A 8 25.99 70.50 -9.14
CA ARG A 8 26.23 69.66 -7.94
C ARG A 8 27.10 68.46 -8.33
N SER A 9 28.36 68.49 -7.91
CA SER A 9 29.30 67.37 -8.03
C SER A 9 28.82 66.20 -7.16
N PHE A 10 27.98 65.34 -7.74
CA PHE A 10 27.63 64.06 -7.13
C PHE A 10 28.80 63.09 -7.35
N SER A 11 29.61 62.92 -6.31
CA SER A 11 30.68 61.93 -6.28
C SER A 11 30.14 60.55 -6.70
N MET A 12 30.74 59.95 -7.73
CA MET A 12 30.32 58.71 -8.40
C MET A 12 30.07 57.54 -7.44
N LYS A 13 30.74 57.53 -6.26
CA LYS A 13 30.49 56.57 -5.16
C LYS A 13 29.11 56.69 -4.52
N LYS A 14 28.53 57.90 -4.44
CA LYS A 14 27.19 58.13 -3.86
C LYS A 14 26.08 57.63 -4.80
N ILE A 15 26.31 57.65 -6.11
CA ILE A 15 25.35 57.16 -7.11
C ILE A 15 25.29 55.62 -7.08
N VAL A 16 26.43 54.94 -6.97
CA VAL A 16 26.50 53.46 -6.89
C VAL A 16 25.86 52.91 -5.61
N ILE A 17 25.97 53.62 -4.49
CA ILE A 17 25.36 53.19 -3.22
C ILE A 17 23.82 53.34 -3.27
N PHE A 18 23.30 54.39 -3.92
CA PHE A 18 21.85 54.60 -4.03
C PHE A 18 21.16 53.60 -4.97
N SER A 19 21.80 53.20 -6.07
CA SER A 19 21.24 52.20 -6.98
C SER A 19 21.24 50.79 -6.39
N ALA A 20 22.22 50.44 -5.56
CA ALA A 20 22.27 49.15 -4.86
C ALA A 20 21.12 48.98 -3.85
N MET A 21 20.65 50.05 -3.19
CA MET A 21 19.53 49.98 -2.24
C MET A 21 18.17 49.80 -2.95
N ALA A 22 18.00 50.38 -4.13
CA ALA A 22 16.75 50.24 -4.90
C ALA A 22 16.56 48.81 -5.47
N ALA A 23 17.65 48.10 -5.77
CA ALA A 23 17.59 46.73 -6.28
C ALA A 23 17.14 45.68 -5.24
N ILE A 24 17.21 45.99 -3.94
CA ILE A 24 16.83 45.06 -2.86
C ILE A 24 15.32 45.20 -2.51
N ALA A 25 14.69 46.33 -2.86
CA ALA A 25 13.30 46.61 -2.50
C ALA A 25 12.24 45.86 -3.34
N THR A 26 12.64 45.21 -4.44
CA THR A 26 11.71 44.50 -5.34
C THR A 26 11.38 43.06 -4.89
N MET A 27 11.95 42.58 -3.78
CA MET A 27 11.71 41.21 -3.28
C MET A 27 10.82 41.16 -2.01
N ALA A 28 10.03 42.19 -1.73
CA ALA A 28 9.04 42.14 -0.65
C ALA A 28 7.75 41.46 -1.13
N SER A 29 7.67 40.13 -1.02
CA SER A 29 6.37 39.45 -1.14
C SER A 29 5.54 39.73 0.11
N ALA A 30 4.51 40.57 -0.03
CA ALA A 30 3.50 40.72 1.01
C ALA A 30 2.62 39.46 1.00
N GLN A 31 3.00 38.46 1.80
CA GLN A 31 2.20 37.26 1.94
C GLN A 31 0.98 37.58 2.79
N GLU A 32 -0.18 37.69 2.17
CA GLU A 32 -1.44 37.96 2.86
C GLU A 32 -1.77 36.80 3.80
N GLN A 33 -2.17 37.11 5.03
CA GLN A 33 -2.48 36.11 6.06
C GLN A 33 -3.95 36.20 6.46
N GLY A 34 -4.61 35.05 6.53
CA GLY A 34 -5.95 34.88 7.08
C GLY A 34 -5.89 34.39 8.52
N ARG A 35 -6.80 34.86 9.38
CA ARG A 35 -6.91 34.40 10.77
C ARG A 35 -7.65 33.08 10.81
N VAL A 36 -7.08 32.05 11.41
CA VAL A 36 -7.78 30.78 11.61
C VAL A 36 -8.83 30.95 12.72
N LEU A 37 -10.08 30.62 12.40
CA LEU A 37 -11.20 30.61 13.34
C LEU A 37 -11.36 29.24 13.99
N SER A 38 -11.26 28.17 13.20
CA SER A 38 -11.31 26.79 13.70
C SER A 38 -10.54 25.83 12.81
N ALA A 39 -9.85 24.85 13.41
CA ALA A 39 -9.21 23.75 12.70
C ALA A 39 -9.73 22.42 13.27
N THR A 40 -10.59 21.73 12.52
CA THR A 40 -11.15 20.44 12.94
C THR A 40 -10.41 19.28 12.25
N PRO A 41 -9.94 18.27 13.00
CA PRO A 41 -9.22 17.15 12.41
C PRO A 41 -10.16 16.28 11.58
N ILE A 42 -9.69 15.89 10.40
CA ILE A 42 -10.36 14.95 9.51
C ILE A 42 -9.78 13.56 9.80
N VAL A 43 -10.53 12.74 10.52
CA VAL A 43 -10.19 11.34 10.80
C VAL A 43 -10.66 10.45 9.66
N GLN A 44 -9.76 9.62 9.13
CA GLN A 44 -10.06 8.62 8.13
C GLN A 44 -9.52 7.27 8.58
N GLN A 45 -10.32 6.23 8.34
CA GLN A 45 -9.96 4.85 8.61
C GLN A 45 -9.06 4.35 7.47
N VAL A 46 -7.79 4.10 7.76
CA VAL A 46 -6.82 3.57 6.79
C VAL A 46 -6.60 2.08 7.03
N GLY A 47 -6.69 1.29 5.97
CA GLY A 47 -6.42 -0.15 6.00
C GLY A 47 -4.92 -0.42 5.86
N ILE A 48 -4.33 -1.04 6.88
CA ILE A 48 -2.92 -1.42 6.94
C ILE A 48 -2.85 -2.94 6.73
N PRO A 49 -2.30 -3.42 5.59
CA PRO A 49 -2.12 -4.84 5.38
C PRO A 49 -0.98 -5.36 6.27
N GLN A 50 -1.26 -6.34 7.12
CA GLN A 50 -0.27 -7.03 7.93
C GLN A 50 -0.24 -8.52 7.56
N GLN A 51 0.95 -9.10 7.50
CA GLN A 51 1.13 -10.52 7.26
C GLN A 51 1.22 -11.23 8.60
N VAL A 52 0.18 -11.98 8.95
CA VAL A 52 0.14 -12.77 10.18
C VAL A 52 0.51 -14.21 9.81
N CYS A 53 1.62 -14.70 10.35
CA CYS A 53 2.08 -16.06 10.13
C CYS A 53 1.79 -16.90 11.37
N GLY A 54 1.02 -17.98 11.18
CA GLY A 54 0.77 -18.99 12.20
C GLY A 54 1.47 -20.30 11.83
N ASN A 55 1.96 -21.02 12.85
CA ASN A 55 2.41 -22.40 12.67
C ASN A 55 1.21 -23.31 12.83
N GLU A 56 0.85 -24.04 11.78
CA GLU A 56 -0.25 -24.99 11.78
C GLU A 56 0.34 -26.39 11.63
N THR A 57 0.08 -27.27 12.61
CA THR A 57 0.40 -28.70 12.49
C THR A 57 -0.62 -29.34 11.58
N VAL A 58 -0.26 -29.54 10.31
CA VAL A 58 -1.16 -30.18 9.34
C VAL A 58 -0.91 -31.68 9.39
N TYR A 59 -1.99 -32.45 9.50
CA TYR A 59 -1.94 -33.90 9.38
C TYR A 59 -1.62 -34.26 7.93
N ASN A 60 -0.37 -34.62 7.65
CA ASN A 60 -0.02 -35.23 6.38
C ASN A 60 -0.30 -36.72 6.56
N GLY A 61 -1.50 -37.14 6.12
CA GLY A 61 -1.94 -38.51 6.28
C GLY A 61 -0.89 -39.49 5.80
N ASN A 62 -0.78 -40.62 6.49
CA ASN A 62 0.20 -41.64 6.17
C ASN A 62 -0.05 -42.14 4.74
N ARG A 63 0.79 -41.71 3.78
CA ARG A 63 0.63 -42.06 2.38
C ARG A 63 1.18 -43.47 2.18
N THR A 64 0.31 -44.41 1.86
CA THR A 64 0.72 -45.73 1.40
C THR A 64 1.28 -45.59 -0.02
N THR A 65 2.56 -45.86 -0.20
CA THR A 65 3.26 -46.02 -1.49
C THR A 65 2.84 -47.29 -2.22
N GLY A 66 2.17 -48.23 -1.54
CA GLY A 66 1.73 -49.51 -2.09
C GLY A 66 2.87 -50.53 -2.23
N THR A 67 4.07 -50.17 -1.79
CA THR A 67 5.25 -51.04 -1.80
C THR A 67 5.01 -52.29 -0.95
N GLY A 68 4.33 -52.14 0.19
CA GLY A 68 3.93 -53.28 1.04
C GLY A 68 2.98 -54.22 0.31
N ALA A 69 2.06 -53.69 -0.49
CA ALA A 69 1.13 -54.48 -1.29
C ALA A 69 1.84 -55.30 -2.37
N VAL A 70 2.80 -54.71 -3.06
CA VAL A 70 3.59 -55.39 -4.11
C VAL A 70 4.46 -56.48 -3.50
N ILE A 71 5.20 -56.19 -2.43
CA ILE A 71 6.05 -57.18 -1.75
C ILE A 71 5.19 -58.31 -1.18
N GLY A 72 4.07 -57.97 -0.53
CA GLY A 72 3.13 -58.93 0.01
C GLY A 72 2.49 -59.81 -1.05
N ALA A 73 2.14 -59.25 -2.21
CA ALA A 73 1.62 -60.01 -3.36
C ALA A 73 2.64 -61.00 -3.92
N ILE A 74 3.90 -60.59 -4.06
CA ILE A 74 4.98 -61.46 -4.55
C ILE A 74 5.21 -62.60 -3.55
N ALA A 75 5.31 -62.28 -2.26
CA ALA A 75 5.52 -63.27 -1.20
C ALA A 75 4.32 -64.25 -1.09
N GLY A 76 3.10 -63.73 -1.04
CA GLY A 76 1.86 -64.51 -0.96
C GLY A 76 1.61 -65.34 -2.22
N GLY A 77 1.93 -64.81 -3.40
CA GLY A 77 1.87 -65.54 -4.65
C GLY A 77 2.89 -66.69 -4.71
N ALA A 78 4.14 -66.46 -4.29
CA ALA A 78 5.15 -67.50 -4.24
C ALA A 78 4.78 -68.65 -3.28
N VAL A 79 4.23 -68.30 -2.11
CA VAL A 79 3.75 -69.28 -1.10
C VAL A 79 2.49 -70.01 -1.59
N GLY A 80 1.49 -69.32 -2.14
CA GLY A 80 0.28 -69.95 -2.67
C GLY A 80 0.59 -70.89 -3.85
N ASN A 81 1.60 -70.54 -4.64
CA ASN A 81 2.04 -71.31 -5.80
C ASN A 81 2.76 -72.62 -5.43
N SER A 82 3.35 -72.72 -4.24
CA SER A 82 4.05 -73.95 -3.78
C SER A 82 3.13 -74.94 -3.05
N ILE A 83 1.99 -74.48 -2.52
CA ILE A 83 1.06 -75.30 -1.72
C ILE A 83 0.09 -76.11 -2.59
N GLY A 84 -0.37 -75.54 -3.71
CA GLY A 84 -1.37 -76.17 -4.58
C GLY A 84 -0.80 -77.01 -5.73
N LYS A 85 -1.56 -78.00 -6.20
CA LYS A 85 -1.28 -78.76 -7.44
C LYS A 85 -2.41 -78.56 -8.46
N GLY A 86 -2.09 -78.69 -9.75
CA GLY A 86 -3.08 -78.58 -10.83
C GLY A 86 -3.85 -77.26 -10.80
N SER A 87 -5.17 -77.31 -11.00
CA SER A 87 -6.07 -76.14 -10.96
C SER A 87 -6.14 -75.48 -9.58
N GLY A 88 -5.96 -76.25 -8.49
CA GLY A 88 -5.92 -75.72 -7.12
C GLY A 88 -4.74 -74.79 -6.86
N ARG A 89 -3.65 -74.94 -7.61
CA ARG A 89 -2.48 -74.03 -7.56
C ARG A 89 -2.84 -72.63 -8.01
N ALA A 90 -3.55 -72.49 -9.12
CA ALA A 90 -3.93 -71.18 -9.66
C ALA A 90 -4.84 -70.41 -8.68
N ALA A 91 -5.80 -71.11 -8.08
CA ALA A 91 -6.68 -70.52 -7.07
C ALA A 91 -5.89 -70.11 -5.80
N ALA A 92 -5.00 -70.97 -5.31
CA ALA A 92 -4.17 -70.68 -4.14
C ALA A 92 -3.22 -69.49 -4.37
N THR A 93 -2.59 -69.40 -5.55
CA THR A 93 -1.76 -68.25 -5.93
C THR A 93 -2.59 -66.96 -5.98
N ALA A 94 -3.77 -66.99 -6.59
CA ALA A 94 -4.63 -65.80 -6.69
C ALA A 94 -5.05 -65.29 -5.30
N ILE A 95 -5.44 -66.19 -4.40
CA ILE A 95 -5.77 -65.86 -3.01
C ILE A 95 -4.54 -65.31 -2.28
N GLY A 96 -3.37 -65.93 -2.47
CA GLY A 96 -2.11 -65.49 -1.85
C GLY A 96 -1.68 -64.09 -2.31
N VAL A 97 -1.81 -63.79 -3.60
CA VAL A 97 -1.53 -62.46 -4.16
C VAL A 97 -2.46 -61.41 -3.57
N LEU A 98 -3.78 -61.67 -3.56
CA LEU A 98 -4.77 -60.72 -3.04
C LEU A 98 -4.63 -60.53 -1.52
N GLY A 99 -4.50 -61.63 -0.78
CA GLY A 99 -4.32 -61.60 0.67
C GLY A 99 -3.01 -60.94 1.09
N GLY A 100 -1.92 -61.27 0.39
CA GLY A 100 -0.61 -60.66 0.62
C GLY A 100 -0.60 -59.16 0.30
N ALA A 101 -1.28 -58.73 -0.77
CA ALA A 101 -1.40 -57.33 -1.12
C ALA A 101 -2.16 -56.50 -0.07
N VAL A 102 -3.29 -57.02 0.41
CA VAL A 102 -4.12 -56.33 1.41
C VAL A 102 -3.36 -56.20 2.74
N VAL A 103 -2.80 -57.30 3.24
CA VAL A 103 -2.04 -57.29 4.49
C VAL A 103 -0.81 -56.41 4.37
N GLY A 104 -0.09 -56.50 3.26
CA GLY A 104 1.09 -55.67 3.00
C GLY A 104 0.77 -54.17 2.94
N ASN A 105 -0.34 -53.78 2.30
CA ASN A 105 -0.78 -52.38 2.26
C ASN A 105 -1.20 -51.86 3.64
N GLN A 106 -1.80 -52.71 4.47
CA GLN A 106 -2.24 -52.32 5.81
C GLN A 106 -1.08 -52.14 6.79
N ILE A 107 -0.03 -52.96 6.68
CA ILE A 107 1.22 -52.77 7.43
C ILE A 107 1.85 -51.43 7.08
N GLU A 108 1.85 -51.07 5.80
CA GLU A 108 2.35 -49.77 5.32
C GLU A 108 1.49 -48.60 5.80
N GLY A 109 0.17 -48.76 5.81
CA GLY A 109 -0.80 -47.77 6.28
C GLY A 109 -0.74 -47.47 7.77
N ASN A 110 -0.12 -48.34 8.58
CA ASN A 110 0.10 -48.15 10.02
C ASN A 110 1.39 -47.40 10.37
N GLY A 111 2.14 -46.90 9.38
CA GLY A 111 3.25 -45.96 9.58
C GLY A 111 2.85 -44.74 10.43
N GLN A 112 3.83 -44.22 11.18
CA GLN A 112 3.62 -43.12 12.13
C GLN A 112 2.94 -41.93 11.44
N PRO A 113 1.85 -41.37 12.02
CA PRO A 113 1.21 -40.19 11.46
C PRO A 113 2.21 -39.04 11.42
N GLN A 114 2.55 -38.58 10.21
CA GLN A 114 3.54 -37.54 10.03
C GLN A 114 2.87 -36.17 10.16
N TYR A 115 2.98 -35.56 11.33
CA TYR A 115 2.59 -34.19 11.54
C TYR A 115 3.67 -33.28 10.96
N GLN A 116 3.29 -32.43 10.01
CA GLN A 116 4.21 -31.44 9.45
C GLN A 116 3.81 -30.07 9.98
N ASN A 117 4.76 -29.40 10.64
CA ASN A 117 4.60 -27.98 10.98
C ASN A 117 4.70 -27.18 9.68
N VAL A 118 3.58 -26.68 9.18
CA VAL A 118 3.56 -25.79 8.02
C VAL A 118 3.28 -24.39 8.52
N GLN A 119 4.17 -23.46 8.18
CA GLN A 119 3.95 -22.06 8.46
C GLN A 119 3.00 -21.49 7.40
N ARG A 120 1.80 -21.09 7.83
CA ARG A 120 0.80 -20.46 6.98
C ARG A 120 0.80 -18.97 7.28
N CYS A 121 1.12 -18.16 6.29
CA CYS A 121 1.01 -16.72 6.38
C CYS A 121 -0.26 -16.25 5.65
N THR A 122 -1.09 -15.46 6.32
CA THR A 122 -2.26 -14.80 5.73
C THR A 122 -2.10 -13.29 5.80
N THR A 123 -2.68 -12.57 4.84
CA THR A 123 -2.71 -11.10 4.86
C THR A 123 -4.02 -10.67 5.51
N GLU A 124 -3.91 -10.01 6.66
CA GLU A 124 -5.04 -9.44 7.37
C GLU A 124 -4.95 -7.91 7.30
N THR A 125 -6.04 -7.26 6.90
CA THR A 125 -6.09 -5.79 6.81
C THR A 125 -6.66 -5.23 8.10
N TYR A 126 -5.80 -4.60 8.91
CA TYR A 126 -6.22 -3.92 10.13
C TYR A 126 -6.57 -2.47 9.81
N TYR A 127 -7.63 -1.95 10.40
CA TYR A 127 -8.06 -0.58 10.17
C TYR A 127 -7.70 0.33 11.34
N GLU A 128 -6.98 1.41 11.06
CA GLU A 128 -6.58 2.40 12.07
C GLU A 128 -7.18 3.76 11.72
N ASN A 129 -7.72 4.46 12.72
CA ASN A 129 -8.19 5.84 12.55
C ASN A 129 -6.98 6.79 12.59
N ARG A 130 -6.64 7.37 11.44
CA ARG A 130 -5.57 8.37 11.34
C ARG A 130 -6.13 9.71 10.92
N THR A 131 -5.65 10.78 11.53
CA THR A 131 -5.94 12.14 11.09
C THR A 131 -5.22 12.38 9.76
N VAL A 132 -5.96 12.54 8.68
CA VAL A 132 -5.40 12.72 7.33
C VAL A 132 -5.24 14.19 6.93
N GLY A 133 -5.85 15.10 7.70
CA GLY A 133 -5.74 16.54 7.53
C GLY A 133 -6.67 17.30 8.48
N TYR A 134 -6.82 18.60 8.21
CA TYR A 134 -7.66 19.51 9.00
C TYR A 134 -8.59 20.29 8.07
N ASN A 135 -9.85 20.42 8.47
CA ASN A 135 -10.77 21.37 7.86
C ASN A 135 -10.64 22.69 8.60
N VAL A 136 -10.17 23.71 7.88
CA VAL A 136 -9.75 24.99 8.44
C VAL A 136 -10.72 26.05 7.98
N VAL A 137 -11.41 26.67 8.93
CA VAL A 137 -12.21 27.87 8.70
C VAL A 137 -11.33 29.06 9.04
N TYR A 138 -11.13 29.97 8.08
CA TYR A 138 -10.32 31.16 8.26
C TYR A 138 -11.08 32.41 7.81
N GLU A 139 -10.74 33.54 8.40
CA GLU A 139 -11.27 34.85 8.05
C GLU A 139 -10.20 35.68 7.33
N TYR A 140 -10.58 36.25 6.20
CA TYR A 140 -9.75 37.21 5.47
C TYR A 140 -10.65 38.32 4.92
N ALA A 141 -10.24 39.57 5.13
CA ALA A 141 -10.99 40.78 4.75
C ALA A 141 -12.47 40.78 5.20
N GLY A 142 -12.75 40.27 6.41
CA GLY A 142 -14.09 40.22 7.00
C GLY A 142 -15.01 39.11 6.43
N ARG A 143 -14.49 38.23 5.57
CA ARG A 143 -15.23 37.09 5.01
C ARG A 143 -14.61 35.77 5.50
N GLN A 144 -15.46 34.80 5.78
CA GLN A 144 -15.04 33.46 6.20
C GLN A 144 -14.92 32.54 4.98
N TYR A 145 -13.87 31.73 4.97
CA TYR A 145 -13.57 30.74 3.95
C TYR A 145 -13.14 29.42 4.60
N THR A 146 -13.32 28.32 3.87
CA THR A 146 -12.92 27.00 4.32
C THR A 146 -11.87 26.41 3.40
N THR A 147 -10.82 25.82 3.97
CA THR A 147 -9.79 25.11 3.21
C THR A 147 -9.38 23.83 3.93
N ARG A 148 -8.64 22.96 3.25
CA ARG A 148 -8.07 21.73 3.83
C ARG A 148 -6.57 21.84 3.90
N THR A 149 -6.00 21.54 5.06
CA THR A 149 -4.56 21.48 5.27
C THR A 149 -4.12 20.08 5.66
N GLN A 150 -2.90 19.70 5.29
CA GLN A 150 -2.32 18.40 5.67
C GLN A 150 -1.97 18.37 7.17
N ASN A 151 -1.44 19.48 7.68
CA ASN A 151 -1.01 19.67 9.06
C ASN A 151 -1.85 20.76 9.73
N ASP A 152 -1.73 20.87 11.06
CA ASP A 152 -2.37 21.94 11.82
C ASP A 152 -1.83 23.31 11.36
N PRO A 153 -2.68 24.21 10.83
CA PRO A 153 -2.26 25.53 10.36
C PRO A 153 -1.88 26.50 11.49
N GLY A 154 -2.24 26.19 12.74
CA GLY A 154 -2.09 27.12 13.86
C GLY A 154 -3.04 28.33 13.75
N ARG A 155 -2.55 29.50 14.15
CA ARG A 155 -3.39 30.71 14.31
C ARG A 155 -3.61 31.51 13.02
N TRP A 156 -2.75 31.32 12.02
CA TRP A 156 -2.73 32.11 10.78
C TRP A 156 -2.37 31.22 9.60
N ILE A 157 -3.02 31.46 8.46
CA ILE A 157 -2.77 30.71 7.23
C ILE A 157 -2.39 31.68 6.10
N PRO A 158 -1.39 31.36 5.25
CA PRO A 158 -1.13 32.15 4.06
C PRO A 158 -2.31 32.03 3.10
N VAL A 159 -2.77 33.18 2.61
CA VAL A 159 -3.85 33.28 1.63
C VAL A 159 -3.24 33.84 0.34
N ASN A 160 -3.57 33.22 -0.78
CA ASN A 160 -3.27 33.77 -2.09
C ASN A 160 -4.56 34.31 -2.67
N VAL A 161 -4.64 35.62 -2.87
CA VAL A 161 -5.82 36.27 -3.44
C VAL A 161 -5.56 36.47 -4.92
N GLN A 162 -6.29 35.73 -5.75
CA GLN A 162 -6.40 36.09 -7.17
C GLN A 162 -7.37 37.27 -7.29
N PRO A 163 -6.96 38.40 -7.90
CA PRO A 163 -7.92 39.43 -8.27
C PRO A 163 -8.95 38.80 -9.21
N ALA A 164 -10.24 39.06 -8.96
CA ALA A 164 -11.28 38.72 -9.92
C ALA A 164 -10.93 39.48 -11.20
N GLY A 165 -10.41 38.77 -12.20
CA GLY A 165 -10.04 39.36 -13.47
C GLY A 165 -11.21 40.20 -13.97
N GLN A 166 -10.92 41.43 -14.39
CA GLN A 166 -11.87 42.17 -15.19
C GLN A 166 -12.09 41.30 -16.43
N THR A 167 -13.19 40.54 -16.45
CA THR A 167 -13.74 40.02 -17.69
C THR A 167 -14.20 41.25 -18.45
N TYR A 168 -13.27 41.94 -19.12
CA TYR A 168 -13.63 42.79 -20.23
C TYR A 168 -14.19 41.84 -21.27
N SER A 169 -15.52 41.68 -21.27
CA SER A 169 -16.21 41.24 -22.46
C SER A 169 -15.92 42.28 -23.52
N THR A 170 -14.89 42.07 -24.34
CA THR A 170 -14.85 42.67 -25.67
C THR A 170 -15.96 41.99 -26.47
N GLN A 171 -17.20 42.39 -26.18
CA GLN A 171 -18.29 42.18 -27.12
C GLN A 171 -17.94 43.06 -28.32
N PRO A 172 -17.72 42.50 -29.52
CA PRO A 172 -17.49 43.32 -30.70
C PRO A 172 -18.71 44.21 -30.88
N ASP A 173 -18.51 45.53 -30.94
CA ASP A 173 -19.56 46.49 -31.20
C ASP A 173 -20.15 46.17 -32.59
N PRO A 174 -21.43 45.76 -32.72
CA PRO A 174 -22.02 45.45 -34.02
C PRO A 174 -22.27 46.71 -34.88
N TYR A 175 -21.88 47.89 -34.40
CA TYR A 175 -22.06 49.18 -35.06
C TYR A 175 -20.76 49.99 -35.18
N ALA A 176 -19.59 49.37 -35.00
CA ALA A 176 -18.33 49.99 -35.40
C ALA A 176 -18.29 50.09 -36.93
N ALA A 177 -18.80 51.20 -37.45
CA ALA A 177 -18.75 51.63 -38.85
C ALA A 177 -17.49 52.44 -39.14
#